data_AF-A0A3A5SLW5-F1
#
_entry.id   AF-A0A3A5SLW5-F1
#
_cell.length_a   1.000
_cell.length_b   1.000
_cell.length_c   1.000
_cell.angle_alpha   90.00
_cell.angle_beta   90.00
_cell.angle_gamma   90.00
#
_symmetry.space_group_name_H-M   'P 1'
#
loop_
_entity.id
_entity.type
_entity.pdbx_description
1 polymer ?
#
loop_
_entity_poly.entity_id
_entity_poly.type
_entity_poly.pdbx_seq_one_letter_code
_entity_poly.pdbx_strand_id
1 'polypeptide(L)' 'MARFFQTIDFLISAKQIRGKATYCRNNNLDRRHFDAQAKNHSLGHFQVSWLLGLIKDYNISADWLLTGKGDMFKK' A
#
# COMPACT_ATOMS: atom_id res chain seq x y z
N MET A 1 -1.72 -8.47 3.44
CA MET A 1 -2.31 -7.63 2.37
C MET A 1 -3.36 -6.66 2.88
N ALA A 2 -4.24 -7.05 3.80
CA ALA A 2 -5.27 -6.14 4.33
C ALA A 2 -4.68 -4.80 4.84
N ARG A 3 -3.57 -4.84 5.60
CA ARG A 3 -2.89 -3.63 6.10
C ARG A 3 -2.35 -2.73 4.99
N PHE A 4 -1.85 -3.30 3.91
CA PHE A 4 -1.38 -2.52 2.76
C PHE A 4 -2.52 -1.72 2.13
N PHE A 5 -3.64 -2.38 1.81
CA PHE A 5 -4.78 -1.68 1.22
C PHE A 5 -5.45 -0.72 2.22
N GLN A 6 -5.52 -1.07 3.50
CA GLN A 6 -5.95 -0.17 4.57
C GLN A 6 -5.09 1.10 4.62
N THR A 7 -3.77 0.98 4.45
CA THR A 7 -2.86 2.12 4.41
C THR A 7 -3.14 3.00 3.20
N ILE A 8 -3.35 2.40 2.03
CA ILE A 8 -3.71 3.13 0.82
C ILE A 8 -5.01 3.90 1.02
N ASP A 9 -6.04 3.24 1.57
CA ASP A 9 -7.33 3.88 1.82
C ASP A 9 -7.18 5.03 2.84
N PHE A 10 -6.42 4.83 3.92
CA PHE A 10 -6.08 5.88 4.89
C PHE A 10 -5.40 7.08 4.22
N LEU A 11 -4.38 6.86 3.37
CA LEU A 11 -3.65 7.93 2.69
C LEU A 11 -4.53 8.70 1.70
N ILE A 12 -5.53 8.03 1.10
CA ILE A 12 -6.55 8.68 0.28
C ILE A 12 -7.47 9.54 1.14
N SER A 13 -7.97 9.01 2.26
CA SER A 13 -8.80 9.76 3.21
C SER A 13 -8.09 10.98 3.77
N ALA A 14 -6.80 10.85 4.06
CA ALA A 14 -5.92 11.92 4.54
C ALA A 14 -5.46 12.89 3.42
N LYS A 15 -5.95 12.70 2.18
CA LYS A 15 -5.63 13.51 0.99
C LYS A 15 -4.12 13.55 0.66
N GLN A 16 -3.34 12.57 1.13
CA GLN A 16 -1.93 12.42 0.78
C GLN A 16 -1.74 11.79 -0.61
N ILE A 17 -2.74 10.99 -1.04
CA ILE A 17 -2.80 10.42 -2.38
C ILE A 17 -4.18 10.72 -2.97
N ARG A 18 -4.24 11.17 -4.22
CA ARG A 18 -5.50 11.44 -4.91
C ARG A 18 -6.38 10.19 -5.09
N GLY A 19 -5.75 9.03 -5.26
CA GLY A 19 -6.43 7.75 -5.40
C GLY A 19 -5.49 6.60 -5.72
N LYS A 20 -6.05 5.38 -5.79
CA LYS A 20 -5.32 4.14 -6.07
C LYS A 20 -4.53 4.19 -7.39
N ALA A 21 -5.10 4.84 -8.41
CA ALA A 21 -4.45 5.01 -9.71
C ALA A 21 -3.17 5.87 -9.63
N THR A 22 -3.18 6.93 -8.82
CA THR A 22 -2.00 7.78 -8.59
C THR A 22 -0.89 6.99 -7.92
N TYR A 23 -1.22 6.18 -6.91
CA TYR A 23 -0.24 5.32 -6.26
C TYR A 23 0.41 4.33 -7.25
N CYS A 24 -0.42 3.64 -8.05
CA CYS A 24 0.07 2.68 -9.04
C CYS A 24 0.99 3.35 -10.06
N ARG A 25 0.63 4.53 -10.56
CA ARG A 25 1.47 5.27 -11.52
C ARG A 25 2.81 5.69 -10.92
N ASN A 26 2.82 6.23 -9.70
CA ASN A 26 4.05 6.69 -9.06
C ASN A 26 5.01 5.54 -8.74
N ASN A 27 4.47 4.35 -8.49
CA ASN A 27 5.26 3.16 -8.14
C ASN A 27 5.42 2.17 -9.29
N ASN A 28 5.01 2.55 -10.51
CA ASN A 28 5.05 1.70 -11.71
C ASN A 28 4.40 0.31 -11.53
N LEU A 29 3.22 0.29 -10.88
CA LEU A 29 2.48 -0.94 -10.59
C LEU A 29 1.44 -1.22 -11.68
N ASP A 30 1.26 -2.51 -11.98
CA ASP A 30 0.15 -2.94 -12.83
C ASP A 30 -1.19 -2.70 -12.13
N ARG A 31 -1.99 -1.80 -12.70
CA ARG A 31 -3.30 -1.41 -12.15
C ARG A 31 -4.30 -2.56 -12.10
N ARG A 32 -4.27 -3.47 -13.09
CA ARG A 32 -5.19 -4.61 -13.17
C ARG A 32 -4.89 -5.62 -12.07
N HIS A 33 -3.61 -5.94 -11.87
CA HIS A 33 -3.18 -6.77 -10.75
C HIS A 33 -3.52 -6.11 -9.41
N PHE A 34 -3.32 -4.80 -9.27
CA PHE A 34 -3.68 -4.08 -8.06
C PHE A 34 -5.18 -4.16 -7.76
N ASP A 35 -6.03 -3.91 -8.76
CA ASP A 35 -7.49 -3.97 -8.58
C ASP A 35 -8.00 -5.39 -8.31
N ALA A 36 -7.46 -6.39 -9.00
CA ALA A 36 -7.78 -7.78 -8.74
C ALA A 36 -7.39 -8.15 -7.31
N GLN A 37 -6.16 -7.83 -6.90
CA GLN A 37 -5.65 -8.10 -5.56
C GLN A 37 -6.44 -7.35 -4.47
N ALA A 38 -6.89 -6.12 -4.73
CA ALA A 38 -7.72 -5.34 -3.81
C ALA A 38 -9.11 -5.96 -3.58
N LYS A 39 -9.67 -6.63 -4.60
CA LYS A 39 -10.95 -7.35 -4.49
C LYS A 39 -10.78 -8.72 -3.83
N ASN A 40 -9.68 -9.40 -4.13
CA ASN A 40 -9.34 -10.69 -3.56
C ASN A 40 -7.87 -10.70 -3.13
N HIS A 41 -7.65 -10.58 -1.82
CA HIS A 41 -6.33 -10.51 -1.22
C HIS A 41 -5.49 -11.80 -1.36
N SER A 42 -6.04 -12.88 -1.90
CA SER A 42 -5.37 -14.19 -2.03
C SER A 42 -4.84 -14.48 -3.44
N LEU A 43 -5.00 -13.57 -4.41
CA LEU A 43 -4.62 -13.79 -5.82
C LEU A 43 -3.11 -13.86 -6.09
N GLY A 44 -2.25 -13.66 -5.08
CA GLY A 44 -0.80 -13.84 -5.19
C GLY A 44 -0.06 -12.81 -6.05
N HIS A 45 -0.72 -11.78 -6.59
CA HIS A 45 -0.06 -10.74 -7.40
C HIS A 45 0.79 -9.76 -6.59
N PHE A 46 0.64 -9.79 -5.27
CA PHE A 46 1.31 -8.85 -4.39
C PHE A 46 2.82 -9.06 -4.38
N GLN A 47 3.55 -7.97 -4.64
CA GLN A 47 5.01 -7.97 -4.64
C GLN A 47 5.55 -7.09 -3.51
N VAL A 48 6.74 -7.42 -3.01
CA VAL A 48 7.43 -6.61 -1.99
C VAL A 48 7.68 -5.19 -2.48
N SER A 49 7.89 -5.00 -3.79
CA SER A 49 8.05 -3.70 -4.43
C SER A 49 6.87 -2.75 -4.16
N TRP A 50 5.65 -3.28 -3.97
CA TRP A 50 4.46 -2.47 -3.71
C TRP A 50 4.53 -1.80 -2.33
N LEU A 51 5.25 -2.38 -1.36
CA LEU A 51 5.43 -1.80 -0.04
C LEU A 51 6.44 -0.63 -0.05
N LEU A 52 7.37 -0.64 -1.00
CA LEU A 52 8.47 0.33 -1.02
C LEU A 52 7.97 1.77 -1.17
N GLY A 53 6.92 2.00 -1.96
CA GLY A 53 6.30 3.31 -2.09
C GLY A 53 5.75 3.83 -0.77
N LEU A 54 5.03 2.99 -0.02
CA LEU A 54 4.52 3.35 1.30
C LEU A 54 5.63 3.69 2.29
N ILE A 55 6.70 2.89 2.29
CA ILE A 55 7.81 3.07 3.23
C ILE A 55 8.60 4.34 2.90
N LYS A 56 8.93 4.56 1.62
CA LYS A 56 9.80 5.66 1.18
C LYS A 56 9.07 6.99 1.11
N ASP A 57 7.87 7.01 0.55
CA ASP A 57 7.19 8.27 0.19
C ASP A 57 6.22 8.73 1.29
N TYR A 58 5.75 7.82 2.14
CA TYR A 58 4.72 8.09 3.15
C TYR A 58 5.16 7.76 4.59
N ASN A 59 6.45 7.44 4.78
CA ASN A 59 7.06 7.13 6.06
C ASN A 59 6.30 6.05 6.86
N ILE A 60 5.74 5.07 6.16
CA ILE A 60 5.02 3.95 6.77
C ILE A 60 6.03 2.91 7.28
N SER A 61 5.79 2.37 8.47
CA SER A 61 6.63 1.35 9.08
C SER A 61 6.54 0.02 8.32
N ALA A 62 7.71 -0.51 7.92
CA ALA A 62 7.82 -1.82 7.29
C ALA A 62 7.41 -2.94 8.28
N ASP A 63 7.83 -2.83 9.53
CA ASP A 63 7.48 -3.78 10.60
C ASP A 63 5.98 -3.85 10.81
N TRP A 64 5.30 -2.69 10.82
CA TRP A 64 3.86 -2.65 10.96
C TRP A 64 3.14 -3.21 9.73
N LEU A 65 3.59 -2.90 8.52
CA LEU A 65 3.00 -3.43 7.28
C LEU A 65 3.07 -4.96 7.22
N LEU A 66 4.22 -5.53 7.59
CA LEU A 66 4.48 -6.97 7.50
C LEU A 66 3.91 -7.74 8.68
N THR A 67 4.15 -7.26 9.90
CA THR A 67 3.86 -8.01 11.13
C THR A 67 2.63 -7.48 11.87
N GLY A 68 2.27 -6.22 11.68
CA GLY A 68 1.23 -5.52 12.44
C GLY A 68 1.67 -5.10 13.83
N LYS A 69 2.95 -5.22 14.16
CA LYS A 69 3.51 -4.78 15.45
C LYS A 69 4.01 -3.34 15.34
N GLY A 70 3.92 -2.60 16.45
CA GLY A 70 4.36 -1.22 16.54
C GLY A 70 3.38 -0.22 15.91
N ASP A 71 3.88 0.99 15.65
CA ASP A 71 3.11 2.09 15.08
C ASP A 71 3.10 2.03 13.54
N MET A 72 1.99 2.48 12.94
CA MET A 72 1.82 2.52 11.48
C MET A 72 2.83 3.45 10.81
N PHE A 73 3.10 4.60 11.42
CA PHE A 73 4.11 5.54 10.94
C PHE A 73 5.44 5.26 11.62
N LYS A 74 6.51 5.39 10.83
CA LYS A 74 7.85 5.40 11.38
C LYS A 74 8.05 6.71 12.15
N LYS A 75 8.54 6.59 13.39
CA LYS A 75 8.97 7.74 14.20
C LYS A 75 10.31 8.28 13.71
#